data_AF-A0A914Q8D6-F1
#
_entry.id   AF-A0A914Q8D6-F1
#
_cell.length_a   1.000
_cell.length_b   1.000
_cell.length_c   1.000
_cell.angle_alpha   90.00
_cell.angle_beta   90.00
_cell.angle_gamma   90.00
#
_symmetry.space_group_name_H-M   'P 1'
#
loop_
_entity.id
_entity.type
_entity.pdbx_description
1 polymer ?
#
loop_
_entity_poly.entity_id
_entity_poly.type
_entity_poly.pdbx_seq_one_letter_code
_entity_poly.pdbx_strand_id
1 'polypeptide(L)'
;MMKYLDELVIALQRVVEQHFDDEILSNIAITFLTFHNNIAVEQHISSARAQMLDHLAVSLKRSLQLFERGHALDEQDEAQMLNGFRKINAFIATEDLRRTDLWDLQIFVLQNSNKISNPYISEKAIIHAFLTLSWDIQRLLKGAEPNINDAARQLKPKTDKFMDVIKHFLSSSATGVENAFLCLCDLLILLNWKVSSDFPDTEIANLEIILHKDFKDKINSFVVDNVFVSEENDPIHTFDQYQQIELLAKRRNLLSQFCKLIMHGVIPISDASLVLRYYVKYHTDYGDILKALLNKCREIDRISCASAISAALINSFEDLLLIFKGKIDPVEEEFIAIRDLAKRFALSFGPDATRNREAIATIHKLGIVHSLKTTGSKKQYQKLAFLEVLIEFSPRLLRQDKQAVLKYLEKQREENHKNIDDEILANNDAWQPYLLYRSSLQDKQAAHADDLGSVRSFAQPAPGRGRRGPRRRKDTTPTPSEFSVS
;
A
#
# COMPACT_ATOMS: atom_id res chain seq x y z
N MET A 1 27.36 41.56 6.35
CA MET A 1 26.86 40.21 6.02
C MET A 1 26.71 39.35 7.27
N MET A 2 27.78 39.04 8.03
CA MET A 2 27.65 38.22 9.26
C MET A 2 26.69 38.78 10.31
N LYS A 3 26.70 40.10 10.57
CA LYS A 3 25.71 40.74 11.46
C LYS A 3 24.24 40.44 11.08
N TYR A 4 23.92 40.42 9.78
CA TYR A 4 22.56 40.13 9.32
C TYR A 4 22.21 38.64 9.45
N LEU A 5 23.21 37.76 9.40
CA LEU A 5 23.05 36.34 9.67
C LEU A 5 22.74 36.10 11.16
N ASP A 6 23.43 36.79 12.07
CA ASP A 6 23.12 36.74 13.50
C ASP A 6 21.70 37.24 13.79
N GLU A 7 21.32 38.37 13.21
CA GLU A 7 19.96 38.93 13.34
C GLU A 7 18.90 37.96 12.81
N LEU A 8 19.16 37.28 11.69
CA LEU A 8 18.28 36.26 11.14
C LEU A 8 18.16 35.04 12.07
N VAL A 9 19.28 34.51 12.58
CA VAL A 9 19.26 33.35 13.49
C VAL A 9 18.49 33.68 14.77
N ILE A 10 18.68 34.87 15.34
CA ILE A 10 17.93 35.34 16.51
C ILE A 10 16.44 35.43 16.19
N ALA A 11 16.08 35.95 15.01
CA ALA A 11 14.68 36.01 14.60
C ALA A 11 14.07 34.61 14.46
N LEU A 12 14.78 33.67 13.81
CA LEU A 12 14.34 32.28 13.66
C LEU A 12 14.15 31.59 15.02
N GLN A 13 15.11 31.77 15.95
CA GLN A 13 15.01 31.25 17.33
C GLN A 13 13.78 31.77 18.05
N ARG A 14 13.49 33.08 17.96
CA ARG A 14 12.29 33.67 18.55
C ARG A 14 11.00 33.09 17.97
N VAL A 15 10.97 32.85 16.65
CA VAL A 15 9.80 32.23 16.01
C VAL A 15 9.62 30.80 16.54
N VAL A 16 10.69 30.01 16.65
CA VAL A 16 10.65 28.66 17.23
C VAL A 16 10.18 28.67 18.69
N GLU A 17 10.56 29.68 19.47
CA GLU A 17 10.09 29.82 20.86
C GLU A 17 8.59 30.12 20.95
N GLN A 18 8.08 30.99 20.08
CA GLN A 18 6.72 31.55 20.17
C GLN A 18 5.66 30.77 19.39
N HIS A 19 6.06 29.98 18.38
CA HIS A 19 5.13 29.26 17.50
C HIS A 19 5.13 27.75 17.75
N PHE A 20 3.99 27.13 17.43
CA PHE A 20 3.73 25.69 17.59
C PHE A 20 3.08 25.06 16.35
N ASP A 21 3.08 25.80 15.24
CA ASP A 21 2.55 25.35 13.96
C ASP A 21 3.57 24.44 13.26
N ASP A 22 3.12 23.26 12.82
CA ASP A 22 4.00 22.25 12.25
C ASP A 22 4.68 22.72 10.95
N GLU A 23 3.98 23.50 10.11
CA GLU A 23 4.50 23.99 8.83
C GLU A 23 5.55 25.08 9.06
N ILE A 24 5.28 26.05 9.95
CA ILE A 24 6.24 27.08 10.34
C ILE A 24 7.51 26.44 10.90
N LEU A 25 7.38 25.51 11.84
CA LEU A 25 8.53 24.84 12.47
C LEU A 25 9.34 24.03 11.45
N SER A 26 8.67 23.30 10.56
CA SER A 26 9.32 22.53 9.49
C SER A 26 10.07 23.44 8.51
N ASN A 27 9.50 24.57 8.11
CA ASN A 27 10.16 25.54 7.23
C ASN A 27 11.41 26.15 7.88
N ILE A 28 11.39 26.39 9.19
CA ILE A 28 12.56 26.87 9.92
C ILE A 28 13.64 25.77 9.98
N ALA A 29 13.27 24.53 10.29
CA ALA A 29 14.21 23.41 10.30
C ALA A 29 14.85 23.17 8.92
N ILE A 30 14.07 23.27 7.84
CA ILE A 30 14.59 23.24 6.45
C ILE A 30 15.51 24.44 6.20
N THR A 31 15.17 25.63 6.68
CA THR A 31 16.04 26.81 6.54
C THR A 31 17.40 26.58 7.20
N PHE A 32 17.42 26.05 8.44
CA PHE A 32 18.68 25.64 9.08
C PHE A 32 19.40 24.55 8.30
N LEU A 33 18.70 23.59 7.71
CA LEU A 33 19.30 22.59 6.82
C LEU A 33 20.01 23.26 5.62
N THR A 34 19.40 24.28 5.00
CA THR A 34 20.04 24.98 3.87
C THR A 34 21.34 25.70 4.24
N PHE A 35 21.49 26.14 5.49
CA PHE A 35 22.73 26.77 5.96
C PHE A 35 23.93 25.81 5.96
N HIS A 36 23.69 24.51 6.10
CA HIS A 36 24.74 23.48 6.05
C HIS A 36 25.46 23.42 4.69
N ASN A 37 24.83 23.93 3.63
CA ASN A 37 25.45 23.99 2.29
C ASN A 37 26.66 24.94 2.24
N ASN A 38 26.83 25.83 3.22
CA ASN A 38 27.96 26.74 3.31
C ASN A 38 28.70 26.54 4.65
N ILE A 39 29.91 25.99 4.58
CA ILE A 39 30.73 25.65 5.75
C ILE A 39 30.99 26.87 6.65
N ALA A 40 31.22 28.07 6.08
CA ALA A 40 31.50 29.27 6.87
C ALA A 40 30.26 29.76 7.61
N VAL A 41 29.08 29.69 6.97
CA VAL A 41 27.79 30.00 7.61
C VAL A 41 27.51 28.99 8.72
N GLU A 42 27.66 27.70 8.41
CA GLU A 42 27.42 26.60 9.35
C GLU A 42 28.28 26.72 10.61
N GLN A 43 29.59 26.93 10.44
CA GLN A 43 30.51 27.11 11.57
C GLN A 43 30.11 28.30 12.43
N HIS A 44 29.68 29.40 11.81
CA HIS A 44 29.29 30.62 12.51
C HIS A 44 28.03 30.43 13.37
N ILE A 45 27.01 29.74 12.84
CA ILE A 45 25.71 29.58 13.53
C ILE A 45 25.65 28.33 14.41
N SER A 46 26.60 27.41 14.28
CA SER A 46 26.60 26.08 14.92
C SER A 46 26.31 26.13 16.43
N SER A 47 26.98 27.03 17.16
CA SER A 47 26.79 27.18 18.60
C SER A 47 25.38 27.66 18.96
N ALA A 48 24.86 28.64 18.23
CA ALA A 48 23.52 29.17 18.47
C ALA A 48 22.44 28.13 18.13
N ARG A 49 22.62 27.36 17.04
CA ARG A 49 21.73 26.25 16.70
C ARG A 49 21.76 25.16 17.77
N ALA A 50 22.94 24.71 18.18
CA ALA A 50 23.09 23.66 19.19
C ALA A 50 22.44 24.07 20.52
N GLN A 51 22.64 25.31 20.98
CA GLN A 51 22.01 25.82 22.20
C GLN A 51 20.48 25.83 22.12
N MET A 52 19.92 26.23 20.97
CA MET A 52 18.48 26.18 20.75
C MET A 52 17.94 24.75 20.83
N LEU A 53 18.58 23.81 20.14
CA LEU A 53 18.17 22.40 20.14
C LEU A 53 18.27 21.77 21.53
N ASP A 54 19.36 22.05 22.26
CA ASP A 54 19.55 21.60 23.64
C ASP A 54 18.45 22.15 24.55
N HIS A 55 18.08 23.44 24.40
CA HIS A 55 16.99 24.05 25.16
C HIS A 55 15.64 23.35 24.88
N LEU A 56 15.33 23.10 23.59
CA LEU A 56 14.12 22.38 23.20
C LEU A 56 14.08 20.95 23.77
N ALA A 57 15.20 20.24 23.70
CA ALA A 57 15.31 18.87 24.17
C ALA A 57 15.18 18.79 25.69
N VAL A 58 15.84 19.69 26.43
CA VAL A 58 15.72 19.78 27.88
C VAL A 58 14.29 20.13 28.31
N SER A 59 13.64 21.04 27.59
CA SER A 59 12.24 21.40 27.85
C SER A 59 11.32 20.19 27.71
N LEU A 60 11.38 19.49 26.56
CA LEU A 60 10.61 18.27 26.34
C LEU A 60 10.94 17.19 27.37
N LYS A 61 12.22 16.96 27.66
CA LYS A 61 12.68 15.96 28.65
C LYS A 61 12.05 16.21 30.02
N ARG A 62 11.94 17.47 30.47
CA ARG A 62 11.28 17.83 31.74
C ARG A 62 9.80 17.44 31.72
N SER A 63 9.07 17.77 30.65
CA SER A 63 7.66 17.39 30.51
C SER A 63 7.47 15.86 30.55
N LEU A 64 8.33 15.11 29.84
CA LEU A 64 8.27 13.64 29.85
C LEU A 64 8.59 13.05 31.24
N GLN A 65 9.57 13.61 31.96
CA GLN A 65 9.93 13.18 33.31
C GLN A 65 8.84 13.47 34.34
N LEU A 66 8.07 14.56 34.17
CA LEU A 66 6.91 14.83 35.01
C LEU A 66 5.87 13.70 34.87
N PHE A 67 5.58 13.30 33.64
CA PHE A 67 4.67 12.18 33.36
C PHE A 67 5.19 10.84 33.90
N GLU A 68 6.47 10.52 33.68
CA GLU A 68 7.09 9.27 34.15
C GLU A 68 7.02 9.11 35.67
N ARG A 69 7.18 10.22 36.42
CA ARG A 69 7.07 10.24 37.89
C ARG A 69 5.65 10.06 38.42
N GLY A 70 4.66 9.90 37.53
CA GLY A 70 3.27 9.69 37.90
C GLY A 70 2.53 10.96 38.31
N HIS A 71 3.04 12.14 37.96
CA HIS A 71 2.28 13.38 38.12
C HIS A 71 1.07 13.34 37.17
N ALA A 72 -0.12 13.70 37.69
CA ALA A 72 -1.27 13.97 36.85
C ALA A 72 -0.97 15.22 36.03
N LEU A 73 -0.96 15.08 34.70
CA LEU A 73 -0.77 16.22 33.81
C LEU A 73 -2.07 17.01 33.74
N ASP A 74 -1.98 18.32 33.97
CA ASP A 74 -3.07 19.21 33.62
C ASP A 74 -3.02 19.58 32.11
N GLU A 75 -4.00 20.35 31.64
CA GLU A 75 -4.09 20.78 30.24
C GLU A 75 -2.86 21.58 29.80
N GLN A 76 -2.25 22.33 30.71
CA GLN A 76 -1.08 23.16 30.43
C GLN A 76 0.18 22.31 30.33
N ASP A 77 0.34 21.30 31.17
CA ASP A 77 1.42 20.32 31.11
C ASP A 77 1.35 19.49 29.81
N GLU A 78 0.14 19.04 29.44
CA GLU A 78 -0.09 18.33 28.17
C GLU A 78 0.21 19.22 26.96
N ALA A 79 -0.24 20.48 26.97
CA ALA A 79 0.07 21.44 25.92
C ALA A 79 1.58 21.70 25.79
N GLN A 80 2.30 21.83 26.91
CA GLN A 80 3.77 21.97 26.91
C GLN A 80 4.46 20.74 26.31
N MET A 81 4.03 19.54 26.68
CA MET A 81 4.57 18.30 26.14
C MET A 81 4.32 18.20 24.63
N LEU A 82 3.10 18.46 24.18
CA LEU A 82 2.74 18.46 22.76
C LEU A 82 3.60 19.45 21.96
N ASN A 83 3.73 20.67 22.47
CA ASN A 83 4.53 21.72 21.84
C ASN A 83 6.02 21.35 21.80
N GLY A 84 6.53 20.71 22.86
CA GLY A 84 7.89 20.18 22.90
C GLY A 84 8.12 19.14 21.78
N PHE A 85 7.20 18.20 21.62
CA PHE A 85 7.27 17.21 20.54
C PHE A 85 7.18 17.85 19.15
N ARG A 86 6.27 18.81 18.92
CA ARG A 86 6.17 19.49 17.61
C ARG A 86 7.49 20.16 17.22
N LYS A 87 8.09 20.89 18.16
CA LYS A 87 9.37 21.59 17.93
C LYS A 87 10.49 20.60 17.65
N ILE A 88 10.68 19.60 18.50
CA ILE A 88 11.75 18.61 18.29
C ILE A 88 11.54 17.79 17.01
N ASN A 89 10.30 17.44 16.67
CA ASN A 89 9.99 16.69 15.44
C ASN A 89 10.40 17.45 14.17
N ALA A 90 10.22 18.77 14.13
CA ALA A 90 10.63 19.57 12.98
C ALA A 90 12.14 19.48 12.74
N PHE A 91 12.95 19.53 13.81
CA PHE A 91 14.41 19.48 13.71
C PHE A 91 14.95 18.06 13.52
N ILE A 92 14.42 17.06 14.22
CA ILE A 92 14.87 15.67 14.01
C ILE A 92 14.52 15.15 12.61
N ALA A 93 13.56 15.76 11.90
CA ALA A 93 13.30 15.43 10.49
C ALA A 93 14.45 15.86 9.55
N THR A 94 15.29 16.82 9.95
CA THR A 94 16.36 17.37 9.10
C THR A 94 17.77 17.10 9.62
N GLU A 95 17.96 16.94 10.92
CA GLU A 95 19.28 16.70 11.54
C GLU A 95 19.26 15.62 12.64
N ASP A 96 20.44 15.05 12.90
CA ASP A 96 20.62 13.96 13.85
C ASP A 96 20.70 14.46 15.32
N LEU A 97 19.65 14.22 16.09
CA LEU A 97 19.53 14.65 17.49
C LEU A 97 19.93 13.57 18.52
N ARG A 98 20.86 12.67 18.21
CA ARG A 98 21.30 11.55 19.10
C ARG A 98 21.60 11.96 20.56
N ARG A 99 22.07 13.20 20.80
CA ARG A 99 22.48 13.69 22.13
C ARG A 99 21.32 13.94 23.09
N THR A 100 20.10 13.99 22.60
CA THR A 100 18.92 14.38 23.39
C THR A 100 18.48 13.30 24.39
N ASP A 101 18.74 12.03 24.09
CA ASP A 101 18.47 10.87 24.95
C ASP A 101 17.05 10.89 25.55
N LEU A 102 16.05 10.80 24.65
CA LEU A 102 14.61 10.82 24.97
C LEU A 102 13.93 9.46 24.78
N TRP A 103 14.67 8.43 24.35
CA TRP A 103 14.10 7.17 23.89
C TRP A 103 13.28 6.43 24.95
N ASP A 104 13.82 6.25 26.17
CA ASP A 104 13.09 5.50 27.18
C ASP A 104 11.88 6.28 27.70
N LEU A 105 12.03 7.60 27.87
CA LEU A 105 10.95 8.49 28.32
C LEU A 105 9.78 8.57 27.32
N GLN A 106 10.06 8.69 26.02
CA GLN A 106 9.00 8.72 25.00
C GLN A 106 8.30 7.35 24.87
N ILE A 107 9.04 6.24 24.99
CA ILE A 107 8.45 4.90 24.95
C ILE A 107 7.54 4.70 26.16
N PHE A 108 7.95 5.18 27.34
CA PHE A 108 7.09 5.17 28.52
C PHE A 108 5.78 5.95 28.29
N VAL A 109 5.85 7.14 27.67
CA VAL A 109 4.68 7.92 27.25
C VAL A 109 3.77 7.12 26.34
N LEU A 110 4.32 6.49 25.30
CA LEU A 110 3.55 5.71 24.34
C LEU A 110 2.91 4.45 24.95
N GLN A 111 3.59 3.78 25.88
CA GLN A 111 3.07 2.61 26.59
C GLN A 111 1.98 2.96 27.61
N ASN A 112 1.90 4.22 28.04
CA ASN A 112 0.93 4.73 29.00
C ASN A 112 0.02 5.80 28.38
N SER A 113 -0.15 5.78 27.05
CA SER A 113 -0.92 6.78 26.31
C SER A 113 -2.38 6.90 26.76
N ASN A 114 -2.93 5.84 27.35
CA ASN A 114 -4.26 5.81 27.96
C ASN A 114 -4.43 6.76 29.17
N LYS A 115 -3.33 7.24 29.76
CA LYS A 115 -3.33 8.22 30.85
C LYS A 115 -3.22 9.67 30.36
N ILE A 116 -3.09 9.87 29.05
CA ILE A 116 -2.94 11.17 28.42
C ILE A 116 -4.27 11.54 27.78
N SER A 117 -4.77 12.73 28.08
CA SER A 117 -6.07 13.20 27.60
C SER A 117 -5.98 13.69 26.16
N ASN A 118 -4.93 14.44 25.83
CA ASN A 118 -4.67 14.96 24.49
C ASN A 118 -3.99 13.91 23.60
N PRO A 119 -4.69 13.35 22.60
CA PRO A 119 -4.19 12.19 21.88
C PRO A 119 -3.17 12.58 20.78
N TYR A 120 -3.06 13.87 20.44
CA TYR A 120 -2.02 14.39 19.54
C TYR A 120 -0.60 14.25 20.13
N ILE A 121 -0.48 14.14 21.46
CA ILE A 121 0.81 13.88 22.11
C ILE A 121 1.34 12.51 21.65
N SER A 122 0.47 11.49 21.70
CA SER A 122 0.83 10.13 21.26
C SER A 122 1.21 10.12 19.79
N GLU A 123 0.43 10.80 18.95
CA GLU A 123 0.73 10.95 17.52
C GLU A 123 2.14 11.52 17.28
N LYS A 124 2.47 12.64 17.93
CA LYS A 124 3.78 13.28 17.75
C LYS A 124 4.92 12.48 18.39
N ALA A 125 4.67 11.78 19.49
CA ALA A 125 5.63 10.89 20.13
C ALA A 125 5.97 9.66 19.26
N ILE A 126 4.99 9.10 18.53
CA ILE A 126 5.22 8.01 17.57
C ILE A 126 6.13 8.48 16.43
N ILE A 127 5.85 9.65 15.86
CA ILE A 127 6.68 10.24 14.80
C ILE A 127 8.11 10.47 15.32
N HIS A 128 8.25 11.01 16.53
CA HIS A 128 9.56 11.22 17.14
C HIS A 128 10.34 9.91 17.30
N ALA A 129 9.68 8.87 17.81
CA ALA A 129 10.29 7.55 17.97
C ALA A 129 10.72 6.94 16.64
N PHE A 130 9.88 7.04 15.60
CA PHE A 130 10.23 6.61 14.25
C PHE A 130 11.44 7.37 13.68
N LEU A 131 11.48 8.70 13.81
CA LEU A 131 12.61 9.51 13.32
C LEU A 131 13.90 9.20 14.11
N THR A 132 13.80 8.98 15.41
CA THR A 132 14.93 8.55 16.25
C THR A 132 15.50 7.21 15.76
N LEU A 133 14.64 6.21 15.52
CA LEU A 133 15.04 4.92 14.96
C LEU A 133 15.64 5.08 13.56
N SER A 134 15.04 5.91 12.72
CA SER A 134 15.52 6.14 11.36
C SER A 134 16.95 6.68 11.36
N TRP A 135 17.28 7.60 12.27
CA TRP A 135 18.65 8.08 12.46
C TRP A 135 19.59 7.02 13.04
N ASP A 136 19.15 6.24 14.04
CA ASP A 136 19.91 5.08 14.56
C ASP A 136 20.27 4.11 13.41
N ILE A 137 19.31 3.78 12.54
CA ILE A 137 19.52 2.92 11.37
C ILE A 137 20.47 3.59 10.37
N GLN A 138 20.26 4.86 10.02
CA GLN A 138 21.11 5.55 9.07
C GLN A 138 22.58 5.61 9.51
N ARG A 139 22.85 5.76 10.82
CA ARG A 139 24.22 5.70 11.35
C ARG A 139 24.87 4.35 11.11
N LEU A 140 24.14 3.26 11.32
CA LEU A 140 24.61 1.91 11.00
C LEU A 140 24.93 1.78 9.51
N LEU A 141 23.99 2.18 8.63
CA LEU A 141 24.15 2.03 7.19
C LEU A 141 25.27 2.89 6.60
N LYS A 142 25.57 4.05 7.22
CA LYS A 142 26.68 4.94 6.81
C LYS A 142 28.02 4.55 7.45
N GLY A 143 28.07 3.52 8.28
CA GLY A 143 29.29 3.13 9.01
C GLY A 143 29.77 4.19 10.01
N ALA A 144 28.84 5.00 10.53
CA ALA A 144 29.15 6.08 11.47
C ALA A 144 29.23 5.60 12.94
N GLU A 145 28.93 4.32 13.19
CA GLU A 145 29.06 3.72 14.53
C GLU A 145 30.47 3.15 14.75
N PRO A 146 31.09 3.38 15.92
CA PRO A 146 32.42 2.85 16.23
C PRO A 146 32.50 1.31 16.15
N ASN A 147 31.42 0.64 16.58
CA ASN A 147 31.24 -0.79 16.41
C ASN A 147 29.83 -1.07 15.86
N ILE A 148 29.76 -1.36 14.56
CA ILE A 148 28.51 -1.60 13.84
C ILE A 148 27.75 -2.82 14.39
N ASN A 149 28.46 -3.89 14.77
CA ASN A 149 27.82 -5.11 15.26
C ASN A 149 27.17 -4.89 16.64
N ASP A 150 27.89 -4.23 17.55
CA ASP A 150 27.32 -3.91 18.87
C ASP A 150 26.16 -2.92 18.75
N ALA A 151 26.28 -1.92 17.88
CA ALA A 151 25.21 -0.97 17.64
C ALA A 151 23.97 -1.63 17.02
N ALA A 152 24.13 -2.58 16.09
CA ALA A 152 23.02 -3.37 15.55
C ALA A 152 22.33 -4.20 16.65
N ARG A 153 23.10 -4.86 17.52
CA ARG A 153 22.56 -5.61 18.66
C ARG A 153 21.80 -4.74 19.66
N GLN A 154 22.24 -3.51 19.89
CA GLN A 154 21.56 -2.55 20.76
C GLN A 154 20.30 -1.96 20.12
N LEU A 155 20.26 -1.86 18.79
CA LEU A 155 19.13 -1.31 18.06
C LEU A 155 17.97 -2.31 17.98
N LYS A 156 18.24 -3.61 17.86
CA LYS A 156 17.21 -4.66 17.81
C LYS A 156 16.14 -4.54 18.91
N PRO A 157 16.47 -4.47 20.22
CA PRO A 157 15.46 -4.32 21.26
C PRO A 157 14.70 -2.98 21.20
N LYS A 158 15.29 -1.90 20.67
CA LYS A 158 14.57 -0.64 20.45
C LYS A 158 13.53 -0.81 19.35
N THR A 159 13.90 -1.44 18.24
CA THR A 159 12.97 -1.77 17.16
C THR A 159 11.82 -2.63 17.68
N ASP A 160 12.12 -3.70 18.43
CA ASP A 160 11.09 -4.60 18.97
C ASP A 160 10.11 -3.86 19.92
N LYS A 161 10.63 -3.01 20.82
CA LYS A 161 9.79 -2.14 21.69
C LYS A 161 8.87 -1.21 20.87
N PHE A 162 9.38 -0.63 19.79
CA PHE A 162 8.58 0.22 18.91
C PHE A 162 7.48 -0.58 18.20
N MET A 163 7.79 -1.79 17.73
CA MET A 163 6.81 -2.68 17.11
C MET A 163 5.68 -3.05 18.09
N ASP A 164 5.99 -3.30 19.36
CA ASP A 164 4.98 -3.57 20.40
C ASP A 164 4.05 -2.38 20.63
N VAL A 165 4.61 -1.15 20.66
CA VAL A 165 3.82 0.09 20.74
C VAL A 165 2.88 0.21 19.54
N ILE A 166 3.39 0.10 18.31
CA ILE A 166 2.57 0.20 17.10
C ILE A 166 1.45 -0.84 17.11
N LYS A 167 1.77 -2.08 17.47
CA LYS A 167 0.81 -3.18 17.57
C LYS A 167 -0.32 -2.87 18.56
N HIS A 168 -0.02 -2.17 19.66
CA HIS A 168 -1.02 -1.68 20.61
C HIS A 168 -1.91 -0.60 19.97
N PHE A 169 -1.33 0.41 19.33
CA PHE A 169 -2.07 1.50 18.68
C PHE A 169 -3.01 1.02 17.57
N LEU A 170 -2.58 0.05 16.75
CA LEU A 170 -3.44 -0.56 15.73
C LEU A 170 -4.63 -1.33 16.32
N SER A 171 -4.61 -1.65 17.61
CA SER A 171 -5.70 -2.37 18.29
C SER A 171 -6.67 -1.45 19.04
N SER A 172 -6.26 -0.21 19.35
CA SER A 172 -7.03 0.71 20.19
C SER A 172 -7.81 1.77 19.41
N SER A 173 -7.65 1.83 18.08
CA SER A 173 -8.26 2.85 17.19
C SER A 173 -8.09 4.28 17.71
N ALA A 174 -6.96 4.56 18.38
CA ALA A 174 -6.66 5.85 19.00
C ALA A 174 -6.30 6.92 17.96
N THR A 175 -6.47 8.21 18.28
CA THR A 175 -5.96 9.29 17.43
C THR A 175 -4.44 9.13 17.23
N GLY A 176 -3.97 9.36 16.01
CA GLY A 176 -2.58 9.12 15.64
C GLY A 176 -2.25 7.69 15.18
N VAL A 177 -3.22 6.76 15.22
CA VAL A 177 -3.05 5.39 14.69
C VAL A 177 -2.67 5.39 13.20
N GLU A 178 -3.14 6.36 12.42
CA GLU A 178 -2.76 6.53 11.02
C GLU A 178 -1.25 6.77 10.89
N ASN A 179 -0.69 7.71 11.66
CA ASN A 179 0.75 7.98 11.68
C ASN A 179 1.55 6.78 12.21
N ALA A 180 0.99 6.03 13.17
CA ALA A 180 1.57 4.76 13.62
C ALA A 180 1.72 3.76 12.48
N PHE A 181 0.65 3.59 11.70
CA PHE A 181 0.65 2.73 10.52
C PHE A 181 1.62 3.22 9.43
N LEU A 182 1.68 4.53 9.15
CA LEU A 182 2.60 5.08 8.16
C LEU A 182 4.06 4.87 8.58
N CYS A 183 4.41 5.19 9.83
CA CYS A 183 5.76 4.96 10.38
C CYS A 183 6.14 3.47 10.36
N LEU A 184 5.18 2.59 10.67
CA LEU A 184 5.36 1.14 10.57
C LEU A 184 5.73 0.72 9.14
N CYS A 185 4.97 1.20 8.15
CA CYS A 185 5.20 0.81 6.77
C CYS A 185 6.58 1.23 6.27
N ASP A 186 6.97 2.46 6.55
CA ASP A 186 8.28 2.99 6.15
C ASP A 186 9.42 2.24 6.86
N LEU A 187 9.28 1.94 8.16
CA LEU A 187 10.27 1.18 8.91
C LEU A 187 10.43 -0.25 8.40
N LEU A 188 9.32 -0.94 8.11
CA LEU A 188 9.33 -2.28 7.55
C LEU A 188 10.00 -2.33 6.18
N ILE A 189 9.72 -1.37 5.30
CA ILE A 189 10.39 -1.28 4.00
C ILE A 189 11.89 -1.02 4.18
N LEU A 190 12.25 -0.12 5.09
CA LEU A 190 13.66 0.19 5.37
C LEU A 190 14.41 -1.07 5.86
N LEU A 191 13.88 -1.81 6.84
CA LEU A 191 14.58 -2.95 7.43
C LEU A 191 14.48 -4.23 6.60
N ASN A 192 13.30 -4.56 6.07
CA ASN A 192 13.10 -5.85 5.41
C ASN A 192 13.43 -5.83 3.92
N TRP A 193 13.28 -4.68 3.25
CA TRP A 193 13.64 -4.58 1.84
C TRP A 193 15.04 -4.01 1.65
N LYS A 194 15.34 -2.85 2.25
CA LYS A 194 16.61 -2.15 1.99
C LYS A 194 17.79 -2.75 2.74
N VAL A 195 17.67 -2.99 4.04
CA VAL A 195 18.77 -3.55 4.84
C VAL A 195 19.06 -5.00 4.44
N SER A 196 18.01 -5.82 4.31
CA SER A 196 18.17 -7.23 3.98
C SER A 196 18.76 -7.46 2.57
N SER A 197 18.53 -6.55 1.61
CA SER A 197 19.16 -6.64 0.28
C SER A 197 20.61 -6.19 0.27
N ASP A 198 20.93 -5.12 1.01
CA ASP A 198 22.23 -4.46 0.91
C ASP A 198 23.28 -5.06 1.84
N PHE A 199 22.85 -5.68 2.95
CA PHE A 199 23.74 -6.21 3.99
C PHE A 199 23.44 -7.68 4.36
N PRO A 200 23.36 -8.60 3.38
CA PRO A 200 23.11 -10.02 3.66
C PRO A 200 24.23 -10.61 4.53
N ASP A 201 23.90 -11.57 5.38
CA ASP A 201 24.82 -12.30 6.25
C ASP A 201 25.61 -11.45 7.26
N THR A 202 25.10 -10.25 7.60
CA THR A 202 25.69 -9.36 8.62
C THR A 202 24.85 -9.30 9.90
N GLU A 203 25.42 -8.80 11.00
CA GLU A 203 24.64 -8.51 12.21
C GLU A 203 23.53 -7.48 11.99
N ILE A 204 23.64 -6.63 10.95
CA ILE A 204 22.60 -5.66 10.57
C ILE A 204 21.37 -6.39 10.01
N ALA A 205 21.55 -7.54 9.33
CA ALA A 205 20.44 -8.34 8.82
C ALA A 205 19.52 -8.86 9.96
N ASN A 206 20.05 -9.01 11.18
CA ASN A 206 19.25 -9.39 12.36
C ASN A 206 18.22 -8.32 12.78
N LEU A 207 18.26 -7.13 12.19
CA LEU A 207 17.26 -6.09 12.37
C LEU A 207 15.97 -6.33 11.56
N GLU A 208 15.96 -7.31 10.64
CA GLU A 208 14.76 -7.68 9.91
C GLU A 208 13.59 -7.97 10.86
N ILE A 209 12.41 -7.45 10.52
CA ILE A 209 11.21 -7.59 11.33
C ILE A 209 10.33 -8.69 10.73
N ILE A 210 10.11 -9.76 11.48
CA ILE A 210 9.21 -10.82 11.06
C ILE A 210 7.79 -10.50 11.50
N LEU A 211 6.88 -10.30 10.53
CA LEU A 211 5.47 -10.09 10.80
C LEU A 211 4.74 -11.41 11.07
N HIS A 212 4.56 -11.73 12.35
CA HIS A 212 3.73 -12.86 12.77
C HIS A 212 2.25 -12.65 12.42
N LYS A 213 1.50 -13.77 12.34
CA LYS A 213 0.09 -13.78 11.91
C LYS A 213 -0.78 -12.75 12.65
N ASP A 214 -0.74 -12.73 13.99
CA ASP A 214 -1.53 -11.79 14.80
C ASP A 214 -1.24 -10.31 14.46
N PHE A 215 0.01 -9.97 14.16
CA PHE A 215 0.35 -8.60 13.77
C PHE A 215 -0.12 -8.29 12.34
N LYS A 216 0.03 -9.23 11.41
CA LYS A 216 -0.52 -9.09 10.05
C LYS A 216 -2.03 -8.93 10.06
N ASP A 217 -2.74 -9.68 10.90
CA ASP A 217 -4.19 -9.59 11.04
C ASP A 217 -4.61 -8.18 11.50
N LYS A 218 -3.88 -7.58 12.46
CA LYS A 218 -4.11 -6.18 12.89
C LYS A 218 -3.86 -5.15 11.79
N ILE A 219 -2.77 -5.32 11.02
CA ILE A 219 -2.48 -4.47 9.85
C ILE A 219 -3.62 -4.58 8.83
N ASN A 220 -4.06 -5.80 8.54
CA ASN A 220 -5.11 -6.07 7.56
C ASN A 220 -6.44 -5.46 7.99
N SER A 221 -6.86 -5.66 9.24
CA SER A 221 -8.07 -5.05 9.80
C SER A 221 -7.99 -3.52 9.73
N PHE A 222 -6.88 -2.93 10.18
CA PHE A 222 -6.70 -1.48 10.13
C PHE A 222 -6.87 -0.91 8.72
N VAL A 223 -6.23 -1.53 7.71
CA VAL A 223 -6.34 -1.07 6.32
C VAL A 223 -7.78 -1.21 5.81
N VAL A 224 -8.43 -2.34 6.06
CA VAL A 224 -9.81 -2.57 5.60
C VAL A 224 -10.77 -1.58 6.24
N ASP A 225 -10.71 -1.42 7.56
CA ASP A 225 -11.64 -0.62 8.34
C ASP A 225 -11.52 0.89 8.06
N ASN A 226 -10.32 1.37 7.72
CA ASN A 226 -10.08 2.81 7.51
C ASN A 226 -10.12 3.24 6.04
N VAL A 227 -9.90 2.32 5.08
CA VAL A 227 -9.88 2.64 3.65
C VAL A 227 -11.19 2.30 2.96
N PHE A 228 -11.77 1.13 3.23
CA PHE A 228 -12.93 0.59 2.49
C PHE A 228 -14.21 0.69 3.32
N VAL A 229 -14.59 1.92 3.65
CA VAL A 229 -15.82 2.23 4.40
C VAL A 229 -17.02 2.20 3.45
N SER A 230 -18.13 1.58 3.85
CA SER A 230 -19.37 1.56 3.08
C SER A 230 -20.03 2.94 3.08
N GLU A 231 -20.68 3.33 1.97
CA GLU A 231 -21.34 4.64 1.82
C GLU A 231 -22.25 5.01 3.01
N GLU A 232 -23.00 4.05 3.56
CA GLU A 232 -23.89 4.26 4.72
C GLU A 232 -23.16 4.63 6.02
N ASN A 233 -21.93 4.16 6.18
CA ASN A 233 -21.11 4.35 7.37
C ASN A 233 -20.02 5.41 7.16
N ASP A 234 -19.95 6.01 5.96
CA ASP A 234 -18.88 6.92 5.61
C ASP A 234 -19.25 8.37 5.97
N PRO A 235 -18.58 9.00 6.96
CA PRO A 235 -18.86 10.38 7.32
C PRO A 235 -18.49 11.37 6.21
N ILE A 236 -17.79 10.92 5.16
CA ILE A 236 -17.32 11.77 4.06
C ILE A 236 -18.45 12.60 3.44
N HIS A 237 -19.67 12.06 3.34
CA HIS A 237 -20.80 12.78 2.74
C HIS A 237 -21.34 13.93 3.60
N THR A 238 -20.99 13.97 4.89
CA THR A 238 -21.37 15.06 5.82
C THR A 238 -20.36 16.21 5.83
N PHE A 239 -19.18 16.00 5.25
CA PHE A 239 -18.09 16.95 5.26
C PHE A 239 -18.19 17.95 4.12
N ASP A 240 -17.52 19.10 4.29
CA ASP A 240 -17.35 20.04 3.19
C ASP A 240 -16.39 19.48 2.11
N GLN A 241 -16.35 20.13 0.94
CA GLN A 241 -15.54 19.65 -0.17
C GLN A 241 -14.05 19.54 0.17
N TYR A 242 -13.53 20.42 1.02
CA TYR A 242 -12.12 20.42 1.38
C TYR A 242 -11.77 19.24 2.28
N GLN A 243 -12.59 19.01 3.32
CA GLN A 243 -12.48 17.88 4.25
C GLN A 243 -12.65 16.54 3.54
N GLN A 244 -13.56 16.45 2.55
CA GLN A 244 -13.71 15.26 1.71
C GLN A 244 -12.42 14.93 0.94
N ILE A 245 -11.81 15.95 0.32
CA ILE A 245 -10.55 15.79 -0.41
C ILE A 245 -9.43 15.34 0.54
N GLU A 246 -9.34 15.94 1.73
CA GLU A 246 -8.31 15.60 2.72
C GLU A 246 -8.48 14.16 3.23
N LEU A 247 -9.69 13.74 3.58
CA LEU A 247 -9.97 12.39 4.05
C LEU A 247 -9.67 11.35 2.96
N LEU A 248 -10.09 11.61 1.73
CA LEU A 248 -9.80 10.73 0.61
C LEU A 248 -8.29 10.63 0.35
N ALA A 249 -7.56 11.75 0.44
CA ALA A 249 -6.11 11.76 0.31
C ALA A 249 -5.43 10.92 1.42
N LYS A 250 -5.90 11.02 2.66
CA LYS A 250 -5.43 10.17 3.78
C LYS A 250 -5.66 8.70 3.51
N ARG A 251 -6.89 8.30 3.14
CA ARG A 251 -7.21 6.89 2.83
C ARG A 251 -6.40 6.35 1.66
N ARG A 252 -6.22 7.15 0.60
CA ARG A 252 -5.35 6.81 -0.54
C ARG A 252 -3.90 6.60 -0.10
N ASN A 253 -3.39 7.42 0.82
CA ASN A 253 -2.05 7.24 1.37
C ASN A 253 -1.93 5.92 2.15
N LEU A 254 -2.88 5.61 3.04
CA LEU A 254 -2.90 4.35 3.79
C LEU A 254 -2.89 3.13 2.86
N LEU A 255 -3.76 3.12 1.85
CA LEU A 255 -3.80 2.04 0.87
C LEU A 255 -2.49 1.93 0.08
N SER A 256 -1.92 3.05 -0.33
CA SER A 256 -0.65 3.09 -1.06
C SER A 256 0.48 2.47 -0.23
N GLN A 257 0.56 2.79 1.06
CA GLN A 257 1.59 2.23 1.95
C GLN A 257 1.42 0.72 2.15
N PHE A 258 0.19 0.24 2.36
CA PHE A 258 -0.07 -1.20 2.40
C PHE A 258 0.34 -1.90 1.09
N CYS A 259 -0.01 -1.32 -0.06
CA CYS A 259 0.39 -1.84 -1.36
C CYS A 259 1.92 -1.92 -1.50
N LYS A 260 2.68 -0.94 -0.99
CA LYS A 260 4.14 -0.95 -1.02
C LYS A 260 4.72 -2.10 -0.21
N LEU A 261 4.15 -2.45 0.94
CA LEU A 261 4.60 -3.62 1.72
C LEU A 261 4.57 -4.91 0.89
N ILE A 262 3.54 -5.07 0.05
CA ILE A 262 3.43 -6.21 -0.86
C ILE A 262 4.43 -6.11 -2.01
N MET A 263 4.51 -4.94 -2.65
CA MET A 263 5.41 -4.71 -3.79
C MET A 263 6.90 -4.87 -3.43
N HIS A 264 7.27 -4.59 -2.18
CA HIS A 264 8.63 -4.74 -1.66
C HIS A 264 8.89 -6.11 -0.99
N GLY A 265 7.92 -7.03 -1.01
CA GLY A 265 8.08 -8.38 -0.49
C GLY A 265 8.07 -8.51 1.03
N VAL A 266 7.73 -7.43 1.76
CA VAL A 266 7.53 -7.48 3.21
C VAL A 266 6.31 -8.33 3.56
N ILE A 267 5.23 -8.15 2.78
CA ILE A 267 4.02 -8.96 2.85
C ILE A 267 3.94 -9.82 1.57
N PRO A 268 3.61 -11.12 1.67
CA PRO A 268 3.49 -11.99 0.49
C PRO A 268 2.48 -11.47 -0.54
N ILE A 269 2.76 -11.71 -1.83
CA ILE A 269 1.85 -11.33 -2.93
C ILE A 269 0.46 -11.94 -2.76
N SER A 270 0.35 -13.14 -2.17
CA SER A 270 -0.94 -13.78 -1.87
C SER A 270 -1.89 -12.87 -1.08
N ASP A 271 -1.35 -12.07 -0.17
CA ASP A 271 -2.13 -11.25 0.75
C ASP A 271 -2.69 -9.99 0.04
N ALA A 272 -2.27 -9.72 -1.21
CA ALA A 272 -2.91 -8.71 -2.07
C ALA A 272 -4.41 -8.98 -2.29
N SER A 273 -4.85 -10.23 -2.10
CA SER A 273 -6.28 -10.57 -2.18
C SER A 273 -7.15 -9.74 -1.23
N LEU A 274 -6.58 -9.30 -0.10
CA LEU A 274 -7.26 -8.48 0.90
C LEU A 274 -7.85 -7.20 0.27
N VAL A 275 -7.05 -6.50 -0.54
CA VAL A 275 -7.43 -5.20 -1.10
C VAL A 275 -7.93 -5.31 -2.54
N LEU A 276 -7.45 -6.29 -3.30
CA LEU A 276 -7.86 -6.50 -4.70
C LEU A 276 -9.35 -6.78 -4.84
N ARG A 277 -9.99 -7.37 -3.82
CA ARG A 277 -11.43 -7.63 -3.82
C ARG A 277 -12.30 -6.36 -3.93
N TYR A 278 -11.75 -5.19 -3.59
CA TYR A 278 -12.42 -3.91 -3.65
C TYR A 278 -12.22 -3.17 -4.99
N TYR A 279 -11.51 -3.78 -5.95
CA TYR A 279 -11.03 -3.09 -7.15
C TYR A 279 -12.14 -2.49 -8.03
N VAL A 280 -13.27 -3.18 -8.17
CA VAL A 280 -14.41 -2.66 -8.95
C VAL A 280 -15.25 -1.72 -8.09
N LYS A 281 -15.60 -2.12 -6.87
CA LYS A 281 -16.48 -1.35 -5.97
C LYS A 281 -15.94 0.05 -5.67
N TYR A 282 -14.64 0.18 -5.43
CA TYR A 282 -13.98 1.47 -5.14
C TYR A 282 -13.08 1.93 -6.30
N HIS A 283 -13.50 1.67 -7.55
CA HIS A 283 -12.70 2.00 -8.73
C HIS A 283 -12.43 3.50 -8.86
N THR A 284 -13.41 4.35 -8.56
CA THR A 284 -13.28 5.82 -8.63
C THR A 284 -12.21 6.34 -7.67
N ASP A 285 -12.21 5.85 -6.43
CA ASP A 285 -11.36 6.38 -5.36
C ASP A 285 -9.98 5.75 -5.32
N TYR A 286 -9.85 4.46 -5.66
CA TYR A 286 -8.64 3.66 -5.43
C TYR A 286 -8.21 2.83 -6.65
N GLY A 287 -8.92 2.92 -7.78
CA GLY A 287 -8.70 2.05 -8.92
C GLY A 287 -7.34 2.21 -9.60
N ASP A 288 -6.72 3.38 -9.53
CA ASP A 288 -5.36 3.62 -10.01
C ASP A 288 -4.30 2.91 -9.14
N ILE A 289 -4.43 3.02 -7.81
CA ILE A 289 -3.53 2.38 -6.83
C ILE A 289 -3.62 0.86 -6.94
N LEU A 290 -4.84 0.30 -6.95
CA LEU A 290 -5.06 -1.15 -7.04
C LEU A 290 -4.62 -1.71 -8.40
N LYS A 291 -4.76 -0.93 -9.49
CA LYS A 291 -4.22 -1.29 -10.81
C LYS A 291 -2.69 -1.33 -10.79
N ALA A 292 -2.05 -0.36 -10.14
CA ALA A 292 -0.60 -0.33 -9.99
C ALA A 292 -0.09 -1.54 -9.19
N LEU A 293 -0.73 -1.85 -8.05
CA LEU A 293 -0.44 -3.06 -7.26
C LEU A 293 -0.55 -4.32 -8.12
N LEU A 294 -1.68 -4.51 -8.81
CA LEU A 294 -1.94 -5.69 -9.64
C LEU A 294 -0.88 -5.87 -10.73
N ASN A 295 -0.53 -4.78 -11.41
CA ASN A 295 0.53 -4.79 -12.42
C ASN A 295 1.87 -5.16 -11.81
N LYS A 296 2.22 -4.57 -10.67
CA LYS A 296 3.52 -4.81 -10.03
C LYS A 296 3.64 -6.24 -9.50
N CYS A 297 2.61 -6.77 -8.84
CA CYS A 297 2.56 -8.17 -8.40
C CYS A 297 2.76 -9.13 -9.58
N ARG A 298 2.12 -8.86 -10.72
CA ARG A 298 2.27 -9.68 -11.93
C ARG A 298 3.66 -9.57 -12.57
N GLU A 299 4.30 -8.41 -12.50
CA GLU A 299 5.68 -8.24 -12.95
C GLU A 299 6.66 -9.04 -12.10
N ILE A 300 6.46 -9.02 -10.77
CA ILE A 300 7.30 -9.74 -9.80
C ILE A 300 7.09 -11.25 -9.92
N ASP A 301 5.84 -11.73 -9.79
CA ASP A 301 5.49 -13.14 -9.90
C ASP A 301 4.05 -13.32 -10.39
N ARG A 302 3.91 -13.84 -11.62
CA ARG A 302 2.61 -14.07 -12.28
C ARG A 302 1.78 -15.14 -11.58
N ILE A 303 2.40 -16.18 -11.02
CA ILE A 303 1.70 -17.32 -10.42
C ILE A 303 1.18 -16.92 -9.03
N SER A 304 2.00 -16.24 -8.23
CA SER A 304 1.55 -15.68 -6.95
C SER A 304 0.46 -14.62 -7.16
N CYS A 305 0.59 -13.78 -8.19
CA CYS A 305 -0.45 -12.80 -8.55
C CYS A 305 -1.75 -13.48 -8.97
N ALA A 306 -1.71 -14.53 -9.80
CA ALA A 306 -2.87 -15.36 -10.12
C ALA A 306 -3.51 -15.98 -8.87
N SER A 307 -2.70 -16.46 -7.94
CA SER A 307 -3.19 -17.02 -6.68
C SER A 307 -3.89 -15.97 -5.81
N ALA A 308 -3.35 -14.75 -5.74
CA ALA A 308 -3.98 -13.62 -5.04
C ALA A 308 -5.31 -13.20 -5.69
N ILE A 309 -5.38 -13.17 -7.03
CA ILE A 309 -6.61 -12.91 -7.78
C ILE A 309 -7.67 -13.98 -7.46
N SER A 310 -7.29 -15.26 -7.50
CA SER A 310 -8.20 -16.35 -7.13
C SER A 310 -8.68 -16.23 -5.70
N ALA A 311 -7.79 -15.94 -4.75
CA ALA A 311 -8.16 -15.73 -3.35
C ALA A 311 -9.11 -14.54 -3.17
N ALA A 312 -8.91 -13.42 -3.88
CA ALA A 312 -9.81 -12.27 -3.82
C ALA A 312 -11.23 -12.63 -4.25
N LEU A 313 -11.36 -13.34 -5.37
CA LEU A 313 -12.66 -13.79 -5.90
C LEU A 313 -13.32 -14.83 -4.99
N ILE A 314 -12.54 -15.81 -4.54
CA ILE A 314 -13.01 -16.87 -3.63
C ILE A 314 -13.51 -16.26 -2.31
N ASN A 315 -12.75 -15.35 -1.70
CA ASN A 315 -13.14 -14.74 -0.44
C ASN A 315 -14.42 -13.90 -0.61
N SER A 316 -14.56 -13.16 -1.72
CA SER A 316 -15.80 -12.42 -2.02
C SER A 316 -17.00 -13.33 -2.22
N PHE A 317 -16.78 -14.48 -2.85
CA PHE A 317 -17.83 -15.47 -3.01
C PHE A 317 -18.21 -16.16 -1.69
N GLU A 318 -17.25 -16.49 -0.83
CA GLU A 318 -17.52 -17.09 0.49
C GLU A 318 -18.25 -16.12 1.43
N ASP A 319 -17.90 -14.83 1.40
CA ASP A 319 -18.63 -13.80 2.15
C ASP A 319 -20.09 -13.70 1.66
N LEU A 320 -20.30 -13.77 0.34
CA LEU A 320 -21.63 -13.79 -0.25
C LEU A 320 -22.42 -15.05 0.17
N LEU A 321 -21.79 -16.21 0.18
CA LEU A 321 -22.41 -17.45 0.67
C LEU A 321 -22.84 -17.33 2.13
N LEU A 322 -22.06 -16.65 2.97
CA LEU A 322 -22.41 -16.43 4.37
C LEU A 322 -23.65 -15.54 4.50
N ILE A 323 -23.71 -14.43 3.75
CA ILE A 323 -24.83 -13.47 3.73
C ILE A 323 -26.12 -14.17 3.28
N PHE A 324 -26.07 -14.91 2.16
CA PHE A 324 -27.22 -15.57 1.56
C PHE A 324 -27.48 -16.99 2.10
N LYS A 325 -26.85 -17.37 3.23
CA LYS A 325 -27.00 -18.69 3.89
C LYS A 325 -26.81 -19.88 2.93
N GLY A 326 -25.91 -19.71 1.97
CA GLY A 326 -25.49 -20.74 1.02
C GLY A 326 -26.37 -20.92 -0.22
N LYS A 327 -27.28 -20.00 -0.51
CA LYS A 327 -28.07 -19.98 -1.77
C LYS A 327 -27.79 -18.69 -2.53
N ILE A 328 -26.94 -18.76 -3.55
CA ILE A 328 -26.64 -17.61 -4.42
C ILE A 328 -27.40 -17.83 -5.73
N ASP A 329 -28.22 -16.85 -6.11
CA ASP A 329 -28.78 -16.77 -7.46
C ASP A 329 -27.79 -15.98 -8.34
N PRO A 330 -27.36 -16.53 -9.50
CA PRO A 330 -26.45 -15.83 -10.42
C PRO A 330 -26.94 -14.49 -10.97
N VAL A 331 -28.23 -14.15 -10.78
CA VAL A 331 -28.84 -12.88 -11.20
C VAL A 331 -28.71 -11.79 -10.12
N GLU A 332 -28.33 -12.13 -8.89
CA GLU A 332 -28.16 -11.15 -7.80
C GLU A 332 -27.04 -10.14 -8.11
N GLU A 333 -27.27 -8.88 -7.77
CA GLU A 333 -26.35 -7.78 -8.06
C GLU A 333 -24.97 -8.01 -7.43
N GLU A 334 -24.91 -8.56 -6.22
CA GLU A 334 -23.66 -8.85 -5.53
C GLU A 334 -22.86 -9.97 -6.21
N PHE A 335 -23.54 -10.96 -6.80
CA PHE A 335 -22.85 -12.00 -7.58
C PHE A 335 -22.36 -11.46 -8.93
N ILE A 336 -23.18 -10.62 -9.59
CA ILE A 336 -22.77 -9.90 -10.81
C ILE A 336 -21.52 -9.05 -10.54
N ALA A 337 -21.44 -8.37 -9.39
CA ALA A 337 -20.27 -7.60 -9.00
C ALA A 337 -18.98 -8.45 -8.89
N ILE A 338 -19.08 -9.70 -8.40
CA ILE A 338 -17.94 -10.64 -8.37
C ILE A 338 -17.53 -11.05 -9.79
N ARG A 339 -18.49 -11.26 -10.70
CA ARG A 339 -18.21 -11.55 -12.11
C ARG A 339 -17.57 -10.36 -12.82
N ASP A 340 -18.01 -9.14 -12.56
CA ASP A 340 -17.38 -7.93 -13.10
C ASP A 340 -15.95 -7.75 -12.59
N LEU A 341 -15.70 -8.07 -11.31
CA LEU A 341 -14.37 -8.12 -10.75
C LEU A 341 -13.49 -9.17 -11.46
N ALA A 342 -14.00 -10.38 -11.68
CA ALA A 342 -13.31 -11.43 -12.42
C ALA A 342 -12.98 -11.01 -13.86
N LYS A 343 -13.94 -10.42 -14.56
CA LYS A 343 -13.76 -9.86 -15.91
C LYS A 343 -12.68 -8.80 -15.93
N ARG A 344 -12.68 -7.89 -14.94
CA ARG A 344 -11.65 -6.86 -14.80
C ARG A 344 -10.26 -7.46 -14.56
N PHE A 345 -10.13 -8.51 -13.74
CA PHE A 345 -8.88 -9.25 -13.57
C PHE A 345 -8.45 -9.99 -14.84
N ALA A 346 -9.38 -10.64 -15.54
CA ALA A 346 -9.09 -11.34 -16.79
C ALA A 346 -8.55 -10.39 -17.87
N LEU A 347 -9.08 -9.16 -17.94
CA LEU A 347 -8.56 -8.11 -18.83
C LEU A 347 -7.15 -7.65 -18.45
N SER A 348 -6.78 -7.72 -17.16
CA SER A 348 -5.47 -7.25 -16.68
C SER A 348 -4.30 -8.04 -17.27
N PHE A 349 -4.48 -9.34 -17.57
CA PHE A 349 -3.43 -10.20 -18.14
C PHE A 349 -2.99 -9.77 -19.56
N GLY A 350 -3.78 -8.95 -20.25
CA GLY A 350 -3.45 -8.47 -21.59
C GLY A 350 -3.65 -9.53 -22.69
N PRO A 351 -3.24 -9.24 -23.94
CA PRO A 351 -3.53 -10.10 -25.09
C PRO A 351 -2.58 -11.29 -25.25
N ASP A 352 -1.41 -11.27 -24.61
CA ASP A 352 -0.39 -12.32 -24.75
C ASP A 352 -0.75 -13.56 -23.92
N ALA A 353 -1.56 -14.44 -24.51
CA ALA A 353 -2.01 -15.68 -23.86
C ALA A 353 -0.86 -16.65 -23.58
N THR A 354 0.22 -16.64 -24.37
CA THR A 354 1.38 -17.51 -24.18
C THR A 354 2.14 -17.13 -22.92
N ARG A 355 2.41 -15.84 -22.72
CA ARG A 355 3.13 -15.35 -21.53
C ARG A 355 2.36 -15.55 -20.23
N ASN A 356 1.03 -15.52 -20.29
CA ASN A 356 0.17 -15.66 -19.11
C ASN A 356 -0.41 -17.07 -18.92
N ARG A 357 -0.02 -18.01 -19.78
CA ARG A 357 -0.56 -19.37 -19.87
C ARG A 357 -0.70 -20.05 -18.51
N GLU A 358 0.41 -20.12 -17.76
CA GLU A 358 0.47 -20.81 -16.47
C GLU A 358 -0.32 -20.09 -15.37
N ALA A 359 -0.30 -18.76 -15.37
CA ALA A 359 -1.06 -17.95 -14.43
C ALA A 359 -2.58 -18.14 -14.62
N ILE A 360 -3.06 -18.10 -15.87
CA ILE A 360 -4.48 -18.35 -16.18
C ILE A 360 -4.86 -19.78 -15.81
N ALA A 361 -4.03 -20.78 -16.18
CA ALA A 361 -4.27 -22.17 -15.78
C ALA A 361 -4.34 -22.34 -14.26
N THR A 362 -3.52 -21.61 -13.50
CA THR A 362 -3.56 -21.59 -12.03
C THR A 362 -4.89 -21.06 -11.49
N ILE A 363 -5.43 -19.98 -12.07
CA ILE A 363 -6.74 -19.43 -11.68
C ILE A 363 -7.84 -20.48 -11.84
N HIS A 364 -7.90 -21.13 -13.01
CA HIS A 364 -8.89 -22.18 -13.26
C HIS A 364 -8.72 -23.37 -12.31
N LYS A 365 -7.47 -23.82 -12.07
CA LYS A 365 -7.20 -24.93 -11.16
C LYS A 365 -7.69 -24.64 -9.74
N LEU A 366 -7.35 -23.47 -9.19
CA LEU A 366 -7.76 -23.07 -7.84
C LEU A 366 -9.28 -22.93 -7.72
N GLY A 367 -9.91 -22.31 -8.72
CA GLY A 367 -11.37 -22.16 -8.74
C GLY A 367 -12.12 -23.48 -8.84
N ILE A 368 -11.68 -24.40 -9.71
CA ILE A 368 -12.29 -25.74 -9.84
C ILE A 368 -12.22 -26.49 -8.51
N VAL A 369 -11.04 -26.48 -7.87
CA VAL A 369 -10.85 -27.13 -6.56
C VAL A 369 -11.78 -26.51 -5.52
N HIS A 370 -11.95 -25.20 -5.51
CA HIS A 370 -12.87 -24.53 -4.60
C HIS A 370 -14.34 -24.92 -4.85
N SER A 371 -14.79 -24.87 -6.11
CA SER A 371 -16.18 -25.12 -6.49
C SER A 371 -16.64 -26.56 -6.26
N LEU A 372 -15.75 -27.54 -6.47
CA LEU A 372 -16.08 -28.97 -6.38
C LEU A 372 -15.70 -29.60 -5.03
N LYS A 373 -15.20 -28.81 -4.07
CA LYS A 373 -14.85 -29.33 -2.75
C LYS A 373 -16.11 -29.76 -1.98
N THR A 374 -16.23 -31.05 -1.67
CA THR A 374 -17.32 -31.57 -0.84
C THR A 374 -17.23 -31.05 0.59
N THR A 375 -18.28 -30.40 1.08
CA THR A 375 -18.38 -29.93 2.48
C THR A 375 -19.62 -30.52 3.17
N GLY A 376 -19.61 -31.84 3.41
CA GLY A 376 -20.76 -32.55 3.98
C GLY A 376 -21.99 -32.60 3.04
N SER A 377 -22.96 -33.46 3.34
CA SER A 377 -24.05 -33.80 2.40
C SER A 377 -25.00 -32.64 2.04
N LYS A 378 -25.16 -31.64 2.91
CA LYS A 378 -26.10 -30.52 2.69
C LYS A 378 -25.51 -29.30 1.97
N LYS A 379 -24.18 -29.15 1.89
CA LYS A 379 -23.52 -27.98 1.28
C LYS A 379 -22.83 -28.28 -0.05
N GLN A 380 -23.00 -29.50 -0.56
CA GLN A 380 -22.28 -30.04 -1.72
C GLN A 380 -22.45 -29.22 -3.00
N TYR A 381 -23.52 -28.44 -3.16
CA TYR A 381 -23.79 -27.65 -4.37
C TYR A 381 -23.62 -26.14 -4.21
N GLN A 382 -23.34 -25.66 -2.99
CA GLN A 382 -23.35 -24.22 -2.70
C GLN A 382 -22.24 -23.46 -3.45
N LYS A 383 -21.15 -24.14 -3.79
CA LYS A 383 -19.96 -23.53 -4.41
C LYS A 383 -19.91 -23.66 -5.94
N LEU A 384 -20.89 -24.35 -6.54
CA LEU A 384 -20.91 -24.56 -7.99
C LEU A 384 -21.07 -23.25 -8.76
N ALA A 385 -21.85 -22.29 -8.22
CA ALA A 385 -22.03 -20.97 -8.82
C ALA A 385 -20.68 -20.26 -9.11
N PHE A 386 -19.65 -20.49 -8.30
CA PHE A 386 -18.32 -19.90 -8.54
C PHE A 386 -17.69 -20.32 -9.89
N LEU A 387 -18.13 -21.42 -10.51
CA LEU A 387 -17.68 -21.80 -11.85
C LEU A 387 -18.09 -20.77 -12.92
N GLU A 388 -19.18 -20.02 -12.72
CA GLU A 388 -19.56 -18.92 -13.62
C GLU A 388 -18.59 -17.73 -13.54
N VAL A 389 -17.96 -17.53 -12.38
CA VAL A 389 -16.88 -16.54 -12.22
C VAL A 389 -15.67 -16.95 -13.07
N LEU A 390 -15.39 -18.25 -13.18
CA LEU A 390 -14.28 -18.76 -14.00
C LEU A 390 -14.52 -18.63 -15.51
N ILE A 391 -15.78 -18.53 -15.95
CA ILE A 391 -16.11 -18.32 -17.37
C ILE A 391 -15.45 -17.05 -17.91
N GLU A 392 -15.34 -16.00 -17.08
CA GLU A 392 -14.70 -14.73 -17.46
C GLU A 392 -13.22 -14.88 -17.82
N PHE A 393 -12.56 -15.95 -17.33
CA PHE A 393 -11.17 -16.27 -17.63
C PHE A 393 -11.00 -17.24 -18.81
N SER A 394 -12.04 -18.02 -19.17
CA SER A 394 -11.98 -19.00 -20.27
C SER A 394 -11.51 -18.42 -21.61
N PRO A 395 -11.86 -17.18 -22.02
CA PRO A 395 -11.35 -16.56 -23.25
C PRO A 395 -9.84 -16.28 -23.23
N ARG A 396 -9.18 -16.32 -22.06
CA ARG A 396 -7.75 -16.08 -21.90
C ARG A 396 -6.91 -17.36 -21.99
N LEU A 397 -7.54 -18.54 -22.01
CA LEU A 397 -6.86 -19.82 -22.20
C LEU A 397 -6.51 -20.06 -23.67
N LEU A 398 -5.34 -20.66 -23.91
CA LEU A 398 -5.03 -21.24 -25.21
C LEU A 398 -5.92 -22.48 -25.44
N ARG A 399 -6.15 -22.82 -26.71
CA ARG A 399 -6.96 -23.99 -27.11
C ARG A 399 -6.51 -25.30 -26.43
N GLN A 400 -5.20 -25.54 -26.38
CA GLN A 400 -4.64 -26.74 -25.74
C GLN A 400 -4.91 -26.75 -24.24
N ASP A 401 -4.86 -25.59 -23.58
CA ASP A 401 -5.10 -25.47 -22.16
C ASP A 401 -6.58 -25.57 -21.81
N LYS A 402 -7.50 -25.09 -22.67
CA LYS A 402 -8.93 -25.35 -22.50
C LYS A 402 -9.22 -26.85 -22.40
N GLN A 403 -8.61 -27.67 -23.26
CA GLN A 403 -8.75 -29.12 -23.21
C GLN A 403 -8.14 -29.73 -21.93
N ALA A 404 -6.99 -29.22 -21.49
CA ALA A 404 -6.36 -29.67 -20.24
C ALA A 404 -7.20 -29.33 -19.00
N VAL A 405 -7.72 -28.10 -18.95
CA VAL A 405 -8.62 -27.62 -17.87
C VAL A 405 -9.94 -28.39 -17.89
N LEU A 406 -10.50 -28.69 -19.06
CA LEU A 406 -11.71 -29.51 -19.20
C LEU A 406 -11.50 -30.92 -18.63
N LYS A 407 -10.40 -31.59 -19.00
CA LYS A 407 -10.05 -32.90 -18.45
C LYS A 407 -9.85 -32.85 -16.93
N TYR A 408 -9.23 -31.77 -16.43
CA TYR A 408 -9.05 -31.56 -15.00
C TYR A 408 -10.39 -31.35 -14.27
N LEU A 409 -11.30 -30.57 -14.85
CA LEU A 409 -12.66 -30.36 -14.33
C LEU A 409 -13.44 -31.66 -14.20
N GLU A 410 -13.47 -32.47 -15.27
CA GLU A 410 -14.19 -33.75 -15.31
C GLU A 410 -13.61 -34.74 -14.28
N LYS A 411 -12.28 -34.83 -14.18
CA LYS A 411 -11.59 -35.63 -13.16
C LYS A 411 -11.94 -35.18 -11.74
N GLN A 412 -11.91 -33.87 -11.46
CA GLN A 412 -12.25 -33.35 -10.13
C GLN A 412 -13.72 -33.60 -9.77
N ARG A 413 -14.64 -33.52 -10.74
CA ARG A 413 -16.05 -33.88 -10.54
C ARG A 413 -16.16 -35.35 -10.16
N GLU A 414 -15.54 -36.25 -10.92
CA GLU A 414 -15.60 -37.70 -10.68
C GLU A 414 -15.02 -38.09 -9.31
N GLU A 415 -13.92 -37.48 -8.90
CA GLU A 415 -13.30 -37.74 -7.59
C GLU A 415 -14.20 -37.31 -6.42
N ASN A 416 -14.84 -36.14 -6.53
CA ASN A 416 -15.61 -35.53 -5.44
C ASN A 416 -17.12 -35.88 -5.47
N HIS A 417 -17.66 -36.29 -6.61
CA HIS A 417 -19.10 -36.51 -6.84
C HIS A 417 -19.39 -37.80 -7.62
N LYS A 418 -18.87 -38.94 -7.15
CA LYS A 418 -18.95 -40.26 -7.81
C LYS A 418 -20.36 -40.76 -8.18
N ASN A 419 -21.40 -40.25 -7.51
CA ASN A 419 -22.78 -40.71 -7.67
C ASN A 419 -23.60 -39.86 -8.65
N ILE A 420 -22.95 -38.95 -9.38
CA ILE A 420 -23.63 -38.03 -10.31
C ILE A 420 -23.25 -38.43 -11.73
N ASP A 421 -24.18 -39.05 -12.43
CA ASP A 421 -24.06 -39.39 -13.85
C ASP A 421 -24.52 -38.21 -14.73
N ASP A 422 -24.33 -38.35 -16.05
CA ASP A 422 -24.66 -37.28 -17.00
C ASP A 422 -26.17 -37.01 -17.09
N GLU A 423 -27.03 -37.95 -16.70
CA GLU A 423 -28.48 -37.77 -16.65
C GLU A 423 -28.90 -36.90 -15.46
N ILE A 424 -28.36 -37.17 -14.27
CA ILE A 424 -28.56 -36.33 -13.08
C ILE A 424 -27.96 -34.94 -13.29
N LEU A 425 -26.81 -34.85 -13.97
CA LEU A 425 -26.15 -33.59 -14.30
C LEU A 425 -27.04 -32.67 -15.16
N ALA A 426 -27.75 -33.25 -16.14
CA ALA A 426 -28.59 -32.50 -17.08
C ALA A 426 -29.95 -32.09 -16.48
N ASN A 427 -30.47 -32.87 -15.53
CA ASN A 427 -31.81 -32.67 -14.96
C ASN A 427 -31.82 -31.93 -13.61
N ASN A 428 -30.64 -31.57 -13.07
CA ASN A 428 -30.53 -30.89 -11.78
C ASN A 428 -30.01 -29.46 -11.98
N ASP A 429 -30.90 -28.48 -11.78
CA ASP A 429 -30.60 -27.05 -11.93
C ASP A 429 -29.37 -26.58 -11.12
N ALA A 430 -29.06 -27.24 -9.99
CA ALA A 430 -27.89 -26.92 -9.19
C ALA A 430 -26.55 -27.13 -9.95
N TRP A 431 -26.54 -27.96 -10.99
CA TRP A 431 -25.38 -28.23 -11.84
C TRP A 431 -25.28 -27.31 -13.05
N GLN A 432 -26.24 -26.40 -13.24
CA GLN A 432 -26.22 -25.45 -14.35
C GLN A 432 -24.90 -24.64 -14.45
N PRO A 433 -24.32 -24.11 -13.35
CA PRO A 433 -23.02 -23.44 -13.39
C PRO A 433 -21.89 -24.32 -13.95
N TYR A 434 -21.90 -25.62 -13.63
CA TYR A 434 -20.92 -26.57 -14.15
C TYR A 434 -21.08 -26.79 -15.65
N LEU A 435 -22.32 -26.94 -16.13
CA LEU A 435 -22.62 -27.12 -17.55
C LEU A 435 -22.20 -25.90 -18.37
N LEU A 436 -22.49 -24.69 -17.86
CA LEU A 436 -22.08 -23.43 -18.49
C LEU A 436 -20.56 -23.31 -18.58
N TYR A 437 -19.86 -23.60 -17.48
CA TYR A 437 -18.40 -23.54 -17.46
C TYR A 437 -17.77 -24.61 -18.36
N ARG A 438 -18.28 -25.85 -18.35
CA ARG A 438 -17.87 -26.93 -19.27
C ARG A 438 -18.01 -26.51 -20.74
N SER A 439 -19.15 -25.90 -21.09
CA SER A 439 -19.41 -25.36 -22.43
C SER A 439 -18.39 -24.28 -22.83
N SER A 440 -18.01 -23.39 -21.91
CA SER A 440 -17.01 -22.34 -22.17
C SER A 440 -15.61 -22.88 -22.54
N LEU A 441 -15.30 -24.11 -22.10
CA LEU A 441 -14.04 -24.81 -22.39
C LEU A 441 -14.12 -25.69 -23.65
N GLN A 442 -15.32 -26.04 -24.09
CA GLN A 442 -15.57 -26.81 -25.31
C GLN A 442 -15.69 -25.84 -26.50
N ASP A 443 -14.62 -25.69 -27.27
CA ASP A 443 -14.64 -24.82 -28.46
C ASP A 443 -15.71 -25.28 -29.47
N LYS A 444 -16.88 -24.60 -29.49
CA LYS A 444 -17.88 -24.73 -30.58
C LYS A 444 -17.77 -23.65 -31.66
N GLN A 445 -16.93 -22.62 -31.47
CA GLN A 445 -16.95 -21.41 -32.30
C GLN A 445 -15.81 -21.28 -33.34
N ALA A 446 -14.90 -22.25 -33.48
CA ALA A 446 -13.80 -22.17 -34.44
C ALA A 446 -13.99 -23.00 -35.73
N ALA A 447 -15.01 -23.87 -35.82
CA ALA A 447 -15.26 -24.63 -37.05
C ALA A 447 -15.71 -23.77 -38.25
N HIS A 448 -16.07 -22.49 -38.01
CA HIS A 448 -16.43 -21.52 -39.06
C HIS A 448 -15.42 -20.38 -39.23
N ALA A 449 -14.37 -20.31 -38.40
CA ALA A 449 -13.34 -19.27 -38.54
C ALA A 449 -12.21 -19.70 -39.50
N ASP A 450 -11.96 -21.01 -39.63
CA ASP A 450 -10.95 -21.55 -40.56
C ASP A 450 -11.38 -21.48 -42.04
N ASP A 451 -12.64 -21.16 -42.35
CA ASP A 451 -13.17 -21.03 -43.73
C ASP A 451 -13.42 -19.58 -44.18
N LEU A 452 -13.13 -18.60 -43.32
CA LEU A 452 -13.19 -17.16 -43.64
C LEU A 452 -11.82 -16.47 -43.58
N GLY A 453 -10.75 -17.24 -43.37
CA GLY A 453 -9.35 -16.76 -43.36
C GLY A 453 -8.73 -16.50 -44.73
N SER A 454 -9.48 -16.70 -45.82
CA SER A 454 -9.06 -16.34 -47.18
C SER A 454 -10.03 -15.29 -47.72
N VAL A 455 -9.48 -14.14 -48.15
CA VAL A 455 -10.17 -12.95 -48.70
C VAL A 455 -10.54 -11.87 -47.66
N ARG A 456 -9.54 -11.08 -47.24
CA ARG A 456 -9.45 -9.65 -47.61
C ARG A 456 -8.14 -9.02 -47.13
N SER A 457 -7.25 -8.88 -48.08
CA SER A 457 -6.08 -8.01 -48.10
C SER A 457 -6.45 -6.55 -47.81
N PHE A 458 -5.59 -5.90 -47.04
CA PHE A 458 -5.47 -4.45 -46.83
C PHE A 458 -5.78 -3.63 -48.09
N ALA A 459 -6.81 -2.79 -48.01
CA ALA A 459 -6.95 -1.63 -48.89
C ALA A 459 -6.28 -0.43 -48.21
N GLN A 460 -5.06 -0.10 -48.64
CA GLN A 460 -4.50 1.24 -48.45
C GLN A 460 -5.18 2.22 -49.42
N PRO A 461 -5.43 3.49 -49.05
CA PRO A 461 -5.79 4.51 -50.01
C PRO A 461 -4.55 4.94 -50.82
N ALA A 462 -4.63 4.82 -52.14
CA ALA A 462 -3.61 5.31 -53.08
C ALA A 462 -3.59 6.86 -53.15
N PRO A 463 -2.45 7.47 -53.55
CA PRO A 463 -2.26 8.92 -53.54
C PRO A 463 -2.86 9.59 -54.78
N GLY A 464 -3.68 10.62 -54.57
CA GLY A 464 -4.25 11.44 -55.64
C GLY A 464 -3.24 12.44 -56.22
N ARG A 465 -2.93 12.29 -57.52
CA ARG A 465 -2.23 13.28 -58.35
C ARG A 465 -3.19 14.42 -58.77
N GLY A 466 -2.91 15.61 -58.26
CA GLY A 466 -2.75 16.87 -59.01
C GLY A 466 -3.92 17.51 -59.79
N ARG A 467 -4.31 18.73 -59.39
CA ARG A 467 -4.61 19.82 -60.34
C ARG A 467 -4.19 21.20 -59.77
N ARG A 468 -3.34 21.84 -60.57
CA ARG A 468 -2.69 23.18 -60.60
C ARG A 468 -3.35 24.36 -59.84
N GLY A 469 -2.50 25.17 -59.21
CA GLY A 469 -2.66 26.60 -58.90
C GLY A 469 -1.28 27.29 -58.73
N PRO A 470 -1.09 28.59 -59.05
CA PRO A 470 0.19 29.10 -59.58
C PRO A 470 1.18 29.73 -58.56
N ARG A 471 2.47 29.56 -58.90
CA ARG A 471 3.69 30.38 -58.70
C ARG A 471 3.90 31.22 -57.41
N ARG A 472 4.98 30.85 -56.70
CA ARG A 472 5.78 31.65 -55.75
C ARG A 472 6.42 32.90 -56.39
N ARG A 473 6.58 33.96 -55.59
CA ARG A 473 7.79 34.81 -55.55
C ARG A 473 8.47 34.67 -54.18
N LYS A 474 9.81 34.72 -54.22
CA LYS A 474 10.78 34.58 -53.13
C LYS A 474 10.78 35.80 -52.21
N ASP A 475 11.31 35.66 -50.99
CA ASP A 475 12.43 36.45 -50.43
C ASP A 475 12.70 36.00 -48.97
N THR A 476 13.79 35.26 -48.74
CA THR A 476 15.05 35.68 -48.07
C THR A 476 14.93 35.99 -46.56
N THR A 477 15.42 35.05 -45.74
CA THR A 477 16.05 35.28 -44.42
C THR A 477 17.21 36.29 -44.51
N PRO A 478 17.57 37.06 -43.46
CA PRO A 478 18.32 36.49 -42.32
C PRO A 478 18.14 37.15 -40.93
N THR A 479 18.58 36.40 -39.92
CA THR A 479 18.94 36.78 -38.53
C THR A 479 19.96 37.93 -38.40
N PRO A 480 19.95 38.62 -37.26
CA PRO A 480 21.17 38.88 -36.45
C PRO A 480 20.91 38.68 -34.93
N SER A 481 21.70 37.92 -34.16
CA SER A 481 23.03 38.16 -33.53
C SER A 481 23.06 39.14 -32.33
N GLU A 482 23.63 38.62 -31.24
CA GLU A 482 24.10 39.13 -29.92
C GLU A 482 24.45 40.61 -29.73
N PHE A 483 24.29 41.13 -28.48
CA PHE A 483 25.23 41.97 -27.65
C PHE A 483 24.51 42.40 -26.34
N SER A 484 24.93 41.90 -25.16
CA SER A 484 25.78 42.52 -24.10
C SER A 484 25.15 43.54 -23.12
N VAL A 485 25.27 43.20 -21.83
CA VAL A 485 25.64 44.02 -20.64
C VAL A 485 25.20 45.49 -20.57
N SER A 486 24.40 45.79 -19.55
CA SER A 486 24.60 46.88 -18.56
C SER A 486 23.82 46.55 -17.30
#